data_AF-A0A7C0WKE1-F1
#
_entry.id   AF-A0A7C0WKE1-F1
#
_cell.length_a   1.000
_cell.length_b   1.000
_cell.length_c   1.000
_cell.angle_alpha   90.00
_cell.angle_beta   90.00
_cell.angle_gamma   90.00
#
_symmetry.space_group_name_H-M   'P 1'
#
loop_
_entity.id
_entity.type
_entity.pdbx_description
1 polymer ?
#
loop_
_entity_poly.entity_id
_entity_poly.type
_entity_poly.pdbx_seq_one_letter_code
_entity_poly.pdbx_strand_id
1 'polypeptide(L)'
;MKQKEYTEIVCRGFCRFYKEGKEELQCGTYLFLREKLLPADLISAITDIQESPDFSMDGYIREHICNRCDFLVDGCGYRDDEDSPPCGGYVIVEYLVKKAMPG
;
A
#
# COMPACT_ATOMS: atom_id res chain seq x y z
N MET A 1 12.71 1.29 -10.29
CA MET A 1 12.90 2.53 -9.53
C MET A 1 11.54 3.13 -9.18
N LYS A 2 11.40 3.73 -7.99
CA LYS A 2 10.17 4.42 -7.59
C LYS A 2 9.98 5.72 -8.38
N GLN A 3 8.72 6.02 -8.70
CA GLN A 3 8.33 7.28 -9.33
C GLN A 3 8.02 8.28 -8.22
N LYS A 4 8.58 9.49 -8.35
CA LYS A 4 8.57 10.52 -7.30
C LYS A 4 7.15 10.83 -6.79
N GLU A 5 6.21 11.07 -7.70
CA GLU A 5 4.82 11.44 -7.35
C GLU A 5 4.14 10.36 -6.51
N TYR A 6 4.17 9.11 -6.96
CA TYR A 6 3.60 7.99 -6.20
C TYR A 6 4.33 7.76 -4.87
N THR A 7 5.64 8.01 -4.80
CA THR A 7 6.39 7.90 -3.54
C THR A 7 5.93 8.96 -2.54
N GLU A 8 5.74 10.19 -2.99
CA GLU A 8 5.25 11.28 -2.15
C GLU A 8 3.83 10.98 -1.63
N ILE A 9 2.94 10.51 -2.50
CA ILE A 9 1.56 10.20 -2.15
C ILE A 9 1.46 8.97 -1.25
N VAL A 10 2.05 7.84 -1.64
CA VAL A 10 1.87 6.55 -0.95
C VAL A 10 2.87 6.36 0.18
N CYS A 11 4.17 6.48 -0.13
CA CYS A 11 5.21 6.10 0.83
C CYS A 11 5.40 7.18 1.88
N ARG A 12 5.61 8.43 1.47
CA ARG A 12 5.85 9.55 2.39
C ARG A 12 4.59 9.93 3.17
N GLY A 13 3.41 9.81 2.54
CA GLY A 13 2.12 10.10 3.17
C GLY A 13 1.63 9.02 4.15
N PHE A 14 1.76 7.73 3.80
CA PHE A 14 1.07 6.65 4.52
C PHE A 14 1.98 5.54 5.05
N CYS A 15 3.23 5.42 4.58
CA CYS A 15 4.07 4.26 4.91
C CYS A 15 5.02 4.54 6.06
N ARG A 16 4.76 3.95 7.24
CA ARG A 16 5.65 4.03 8.41
C ARG A 16 7.05 3.45 8.19
N PHE A 17 7.20 2.56 7.21
CA PHE A 17 8.49 1.93 6.85
C PHE A 17 9.30 2.74 5.84
N TYR A 18 8.77 3.84 5.31
CA TYR A 18 9.49 4.66 4.34
C TYR A 18 10.73 5.31 4.97
N LYS A 19 11.88 5.17 4.28
CA LYS A 19 13.14 5.81 4.62
C LYS A 19 13.73 6.39 3.34
N GLU A 20 14.01 7.69 3.36
CA GLU A 20 14.60 8.41 2.23
C GLU A 20 15.97 7.81 1.86
N GLY A 21 16.21 7.63 0.56
CA GLY A 21 17.47 7.06 0.06
C GLY A 21 17.61 5.54 0.18
N LYS A 22 16.56 4.82 0.64
CA LYS A 22 16.49 3.34 0.66
C LYS A 22 15.30 2.83 -0.17
N GLU A 23 15.33 3.12 -1.47
CA GLU A 23 14.16 2.98 -2.37
C GLU A 23 14.32 1.90 -3.44
N GLU A 24 15.32 1.03 -3.31
CA GLU A 24 15.64 0.00 -4.31
C GLU A 24 14.50 -1.00 -4.50
N LEU A 25 13.80 -1.35 -3.41
CA LEU A 25 12.66 -2.26 -3.43
C LEU A 25 11.31 -1.51 -3.44
N GLN A 26 10.31 -2.11 -4.09
CA GLN A 26 8.93 -1.58 -4.17
C GLN A 26 7.95 -2.58 -3.54
N CYS A 27 7.12 -2.13 -2.59
CA CYS A 27 6.10 -3.03 -2.04
C CYS A 27 5.03 -3.30 -3.11
N GLY A 28 4.42 -4.49 -3.06
CA GLY A 28 3.44 -4.92 -4.06
C GLY A 28 2.25 -3.98 -4.15
N THR A 29 1.80 -3.42 -3.03
CA THR A 29 0.69 -2.47 -3.01
C THR A 29 1.05 -1.12 -3.65
N TYR A 30 2.30 -0.65 -3.51
CA TYR A 30 2.78 0.51 -4.25
C TYR A 30 2.79 0.26 -5.76
N LEU A 31 3.30 -0.90 -6.19
CA LEU A 31 3.32 -1.29 -7.60
C LEU A 31 1.91 -1.34 -8.17
N PHE A 32 0.99 -1.99 -7.44
CA PHE A 32 -0.40 -2.10 -7.81
C PHE A 32 -1.06 -0.72 -8.00
N LEU A 33 -0.91 0.20 -7.05
CA LEU A 33 -1.48 1.55 -7.16
C LEU A 33 -0.91 2.31 -8.36
N ARG A 34 0.40 2.24 -8.57
CA ARG A 34 1.09 2.86 -9.71
C ARG A 34 0.59 2.34 -11.06
N GLU A 35 0.25 1.05 -11.14
CA GLU A 35 -0.20 0.42 -12.37
C GLU A 35 -1.70 0.60 -12.65
N LYS A 36 -2.49 0.86 -11.61
CA LYS A 36 -3.95 0.91 -11.70
C LYS A 36 -4.54 2.31 -11.67
N LEU A 37 -3.83 3.28 -11.11
CA LEU A 37 -4.35 4.62 -10.90
C LEU A 37 -3.38 5.68 -11.41
N LEU A 38 -3.93 6.77 -11.92
CA LEU A 38 -3.15 7.99 -12.14
C LEU A 38 -2.91 8.70 -10.80
N PRO A 39 -1.89 9.56 -10.70
CA PRO A 39 -1.59 10.30 -9.47
C PRO A 39 -2.79 11.14 -8.99
N ALA A 40 -3.55 11.74 -9.91
CA ALA A 40 -4.73 12.53 -9.58
C ALA A 40 -5.83 11.69 -8.92
N ASP A 41 -6.12 10.50 -9.44
CA ASP A 41 -7.11 9.58 -8.87
C ASP A 41 -6.65 9.07 -7.50
N LEU A 42 -5.35 8.82 -7.36
CA LEU A 42 -4.75 8.41 -6.11
C LEU A 42 -4.84 9.50 -5.03
N ILE A 43 -4.58 10.77 -5.39
CA ILE A 43 -4.78 11.92 -4.50
C ILE A 43 -6.22 12.01 -4.05
N SER A 44 -7.18 11.89 -4.98
CA SER A 44 -8.60 11.91 -4.62
C SER A 44 -8.99 10.75 -3.71
N ALA A 45 -8.39 9.56 -3.90
CA ALA A 45 -8.66 8.42 -3.04
C ALA A 45 -8.17 8.65 -1.61
N ILE A 46 -6.96 9.18 -1.45
CA ILE A 46 -6.36 9.36 -0.11
C ILE A 46 -7.00 10.47 0.70
N THR A 47 -7.61 11.49 0.06
CA THR A 47 -8.34 12.54 0.77
C THR A 47 -9.61 12.03 1.45
N ASP A 48 -10.18 10.94 0.94
CA ASP A 48 -11.39 10.32 1.49
C ASP A 48 -11.08 9.30 2.61
N ILE A 49 -9.81 8.94 2.81
CA ILE A 49 -9.40 7.99 3.85
C ILE A 49 -9.41 8.71 5.20
N GLN A 50 -10.44 8.44 6.01
CA GLN A 50 -10.59 9.04 7.35
C GLN A 50 -10.25 8.07 8.49
N GLU A 51 -10.21 6.77 8.19
CA GLU A 51 -10.09 5.70 9.19
C GLU A 51 -8.87 4.81 8.92
N SER A 52 -8.35 4.20 9.97
CA SER A 52 -7.36 3.15 9.87
C SER A 52 -7.92 1.92 9.15
N PRO A 53 -7.09 1.12 8.47
CA PRO A 53 -7.51 -0.15 7.91
C PRO A 53 -8.12 -1.05 9.01
N ASP A 54 -9.21 -1.73 8.69
CA ASP A 54 -9.86 -2.71 9.57
C ASP A 54 -9.46 -4.15 9.23
N PHE A 55 -8.59 -4.32 8.23
CA PHE A 55 -8.04 -5.60 7.78
C PHE A 55 -9.09 -6.56 7.20
N SER A 56 -10.31 -6.09 6.93
CA SER A 56 -11.38 -6.90 6.34
C SER A 56 -11.03 -7.44 4.96
N MET A 57 -10.15 -6.75 4.23
CA MET A 57 -9.67 -7.18 2.91
C MET A 57 -8.29 -7.85 2.94
N ASP A 58 -7.77 -8.21 4.12
CA ASP A 58 -6.40 -8.73 4.23
C ASP A 58 -6.18 -9.98 3.39
N GLY A 59 -7.13 -10.93 3.42
CA GLY A 59 -7.04 -12.16 2.62
C GLY A 59 -6.93 -11.87 1.12
N TYR A 60 -7.77 -10.97 0.61
CA TYR A 60 -7.75 -10.54 -0.79
C TYR A 60 -6.43 -9.85 -1.14
N ILE A 61 -5.99 -8.88 -0.34
CA ILE A 61 -4.76 -8.13 -0.59
C ILE A 61 -3.55 -9.05 -0.51
N ARG A 62 -3.55 -10.01 0.42
CA ARG A 62 -2.49 -11.00 0.55
C ARG A 62 -2.40 -11.88 -0.68
N GLU A 63 -3.52 -12.49 -1.08
CA GLU A 63 -3.60 -13.41 -2.19
C GLU A 63 -3.23 -12.75 -3.53
N HIS A 64 -3.79 -11.57 -3.79
CA HIS A 64 -3.66 -10.92 -5.09
C HIS A 64 -2.44 -10.01 -5.22
N ILE A 65 -1.89 -9.51 -4.09
CA ILE A 65 -0.83 -8.50 -4.10
C ILE A 65 0.38 -8.93 -3.28
N CYS A 66 0.23 -9.16 -1.96
CA CYS A 66 1.41 -9.36 -1.10
C CYS A 66 2.18 -10.64 -1.41
N ASN A 67 1.52 -11.73 -1.82
CA ASN A 67 2.20 -13.00 -2.11
C ASN A 67 3.20 -12.91 -3.28
N ARG A 68 3.16 -11.83 -4.07
CA ARG A 68 4.07 -11.56 -5.19
C ARG A 68 4.99 -10.37 -4.94
N CYS A 69 5.00 -9.86 -3.70
CA CYS A 69 5.76 -8.69 -3.32
C CYS A 69 7.20 -9.09 -2.98
N ASP A 70 8.20 -8.42 -3.58
CA ASP A 70 9.62 -8.66 -3.29
C ASP A 70 9.95 -8.48 -1.80
N PHE A 71 9.30 -7.52 -1.12
CA PHE A 71 9.45 -7.34 0.32
C PHE A 71 8.95 -8.54 1.14
N LEU A 72 8.05 -9.39 0.63
CA LEU A 72 7.64 -10.58 1.36
C LEU A 72 8.77 -11.63 1.37
N VAL A 73 9.58 -11.67 0.31
CA VAL A 73 10.74 -12.57 0.18
C VAL A 73 11.91 -12.07 1.03
N ASP A 74 12.16 -10.76 1.03
CA ASP A 74 13.30 -10.13 1.72
C ASP A 74 13.02 -9.76 3.20
N GLY A 75 11.80 -9.99 3.68
CA GLY A 75 11.34 -9.63 5.02
C GLY A 75 10.44 -8.40 5.00
N CYS A 76 9.15 -8.62 5.24
CA CYS A 76 8.14 -7.58 5.23
C CYS A 76 7.84 -7.19 6.67
N GLY A 77 8.30 -6.02 7.09
CA GLY A 77 8.08 -5.53 8.46
C GLY A 77 6.62 -5.48 8.92
N TYR A 78 5.64 -5.50 8.00
CA TYR A 78 4.24 -5.70 8.35
C TYR A 78 3.85 -7.18 8.51
N ARG A 79 4.31 -8.07 7.62
CA ARG A 79 3.89 -9.49 7.64
C ARG A 79 4.69 -10.34 8.61
N ASP A 80 5.88 -9.89 8.98
CA ASP A 80 6.78 -10.61 9.86
C ASP A 80 6.56 -10.28 11.34
N ASP A 81 5.77 -9.24 11.65
CA ASP A 81 5.49 -8.75 13.00
C ASP A 81 3.99 -8.41 13.13
N GLU A 82 3.27 -9.15 13.97
CA GLU A 82 1.82 -9.01 14.17
C GLU A 82 1.42 -7.65 14.76
N ASP A 83 2.33 -6.98 15.48
CA ASP A 83 2.07 -5.66 16.09
C ASP A 83 2.46 -4.50 15.17
N SER A 84 3.08 -4.80 14.02
CA SER A 84 3.52 -3.78 13.09
C SER A 84 2.36 -3.28 12.21
N PRO A 85 2.25 -1.96 11.97
CA PRO A 85 1.20 -1.42 11.11
C PRO A 85 1.41 -1.84 9.65
N PRO A 86 0.35 -1.86 8.83
CA PRO A 86 0.47 -2.19 7.42
C PRO A 86 1.28 -1.14 6.66
N CYS A 87 1.82 -1.54 5.52
CA CYS A 87 2.48 -0.59 4.62
C CYS A 87 1.47 0.44 4.08
N GLY A 88 1.94 1.66 3.75
CA GLY A 88 1.04 2.73 3.31
C GLY A 88 0.18 2.37 2.10
N GLY A 89 0.72 1.60 1.16
CA GLY A 89 -0.04 1.11 0.01
C GLY A 89 -1.17 0.15 0.39
N TYR A 90 -1.02 -0.64 1.47
CA TYR A 90 -2.09 -1.53 1.95
C TYR A 90 -3.30 -0.71 2.40
N VAL A 91 -3.07 0.35 3.19
CA VAL A 91 -4.14 1.24 3.70
C VAL A 91 -5.01 1.74 2.54
N ILE A 92 -4.36 2.23 1.49
CA ILE A 92 -5.03 2.79 0.32
C ILE A 92 -5.77 1.71 -0.47
N VAL A 93 -5.12 0.55 -0.70
CA VAL A 93 -5.74 -0.55 -1.45
C VAL A 93 -6.95 -1.10 -0.73
N GLU A 94 -6.90 -1.30 0.59
CA GLU A 94 -8.05 -1.79 1.36
C GLU A 94 -9.24 -0.85 1.23
N TYR A 95 -9.02 0.45 1.40
CA TYR A 95 -10.07 1.46 1.20
C TYR A 95 -10.69 1.37 -0.20
N LEU A 96 -9.87 1.32 -1.24
CA LEU A 96 -10.34 1.28 -2.63
C LEU A 96 -11.11 0.00 -2.96
N VAL A 97 -10.64 -1.15 -2.49
CA VAL A 97 -11.30 -2.43 -2.71
C VAL A 97 -12.66 -2.45 -2.01
N LYS A 98 -12.75 -1.96 -0.76
CA LYS A 98 -14.03 -1.83 -0.04
C LYS A 98 -15.01 -0.92 -0.76
N LYS A 99 -14.54 0.21 -1.31
CA LYS A 99 -15.37 1.15 -2.07
C LYS A 99 -15.86 0.56 -3.40
N ALA A 100 -15.05 -0.28 -4.04
CA ALA A 100 -15.38 -0.92 -5.32
C ALA A 100 -16.28 -2.17 -5.18
N MET A 101 -16.27 -2.81 -4.01
CA MET A 101 -17.09 -3.98 -3.68
C MET A 101 -18.05 -3.64 -2.52
N PRO A 102 -19.07 -2.78 -2.73
CA PRO A 102 -20.11 -2.60 -1.73
C PRO A 102 -20.88 -3.92 -1.64
N GLY A 103 -20.77 -4.59 -0.48
CA GLY A 103 -21.59 -5.74 -0.14
C GLY A 103 -23.08 -5.42 -0.12
#